data_AF-A0A6M6J9T1-F1
#
_entry.id   AF-A0A6M6J9T1-F1
#
_cell.length_a   1.000
_cell.length_b   1.000
_cell.length_c   1.000
_cell.angle_alpha   90.00
_cell.angle_beta   90.00
_cell.angle_gamma   90.00
#
_symmetry.space_group_name_H-M   'P 1'
#
loop_
_entity.id
_entity.type
_entity.pdbx_description
1 polymer ?
#
loop_
_entity_poly.entity_id
_entity_poly.type
_entity_poly.pdbx_seq_one_letter_code
_entity_poly.pdbx_strand_id
1 'polypeptide(L)'
;MIENSTQGLTLLDPDRKVVVTGEEHHQAALVRWAPHPDGRGRRVAAELAFVTGPRGRRLIEVRIDGQRVGVLTPLMSERYAPHVHEVLRGRGRPACVAVVVHGRRGTEVEVHLPEVARDATAALPVAPVPVPPRPAPPAGAGAWPPPSGGTGAWPPPSGGSGGWPAPVPAPTGDGWPGNRPGPGGAPGPGGPGGRGPGRARRSRRPLWVGAGVLAALVVIGSTMSNHSGEVPTVSAAAPSTTRATPAPTTVPVTAAPTTVPAPGVVEEVEQVDVDVPDVDAPEIAPQAAARAPETRREPEPEPRPQALVQAPEPSGGGCHPSYSPCIPDGPDLDCGDIDGPVTVTGRDEYRLDANNDGVGCE
;
A
#
# COMPACT_ATOMS: atom_id res chain seq x y z
N MET A 1 -18.58 14.71 -10.73
CA MET A 1 -19.58 13.63 -10.74
C MET A 1 -18.84 12.30 -10.88
N ILE A 2 -19.32 11.20 -10.31
CA ILE A 2 -18.77 9.85 -10.56
C ILE A 2 -19.48 9.29 -11.79
N GLU A 3 -18.74 8.75 -12.75
CA GLU A 3 -19.26 8.41 -14.08
C GLU A 3 -19.67 6.95 -14.27
N ASN A 4 -19.33 6.07 -13.34
CA ASN A 4 -19.78 4.68 -13.33
C ASN A 4 -20.76 4.40 -12.18
N SER A 5 -21.35 3.20 -12.18
CA SER A 5 -22.33 2.82 -11.17
C SER A 5 -21.67 2.66 -9.79
N THR A 6 -22.22 3.34 -8.80
CA THR A 6 -21.87 3.18 -7.38
C THR A 6 -22.80 2.21 -6.66
N GLN A 7 -23.71 1.54 -7.38
CA GLN A 7 -24.76 0.73 -6.78
C GLN A 7 -24.16 -0.46 -6.00
N GLY A 8 -24.49 -0.53 -4.71
CA GLY A 8 -24.02 -1.58 -3.81
C GLY A 8 -22.56 -1.41 -3.37
N LEU A 9 -21.93 -0.25 -3.64
CA LEU A 9 -20.61 0.10 -3.15
C LEU A 9 -20.72 1.02 -1.93
N THR A 10 -19.87 0.78 -0.93
CA THR A 10 -19.66 1.68 0.20
C THR A 10 -18.42 2.51 -0.10
N LEU A 11 -18.63 3.78 -0.48
CA LEU A 11 -17.53 4.71 -0.78
C LEU A 11 -16.85 5.14 0.52
N LEU A 12 -15.55 4.89 0.61
CA LEU A 12 -14.68 5.45 1.63
C LEU A 12 -14.46 6.95 1.38
N ASP A 13 -14.22 7.72 2.44
CA ASP A 13 -13.98 9.16 2.35
C ASP A 13 -12.73 9.47 1.49
N PRO A 14 -12.84 10.35 0.47
CA PRO A 14 -11.77 10.54 -0.53
C PRO A 14 -10.79 11.66 -0.15
N ASP A 15 -10.10 11.55 0.99
CA ASP A 15 -9.23 12.63 1.48
C ASP A 15 -7.87 12.70 0.79
N ARG A 16 -7.18 11.56 0.67
CA ARG A 16 -5.78 11.51 0.25
C ARG A 16 -5.60 10.71 -1.03
N LYS A 17 -4.88 11.31 -1.98
CA LYS A 17 -4.41 10.64 -3.19
C LYS A 17 -3.36 9.57 -2.87
N VAL A 18 -3.58 8.36 -3.41
CA VAL A 18 -2.71 7.19 -3.28
C VAL A 18 -2.46 6.62 -4.67
N VAL A 19 -1.20 6.29 -4.93
CA VAL A 19 -0.75 5.77 -6.23
C VAL A 19 -1.03 4.27 -6.31
N VAL A 20 -1.59 3.85 -7.44
CA VAL A 20 -1.79 2.45 -7.80
C VAL A 20 -0.56 1.95 -8.59
N THR A 21 -0.19 0.69 -8.41
CA THR A 21 0.95 0.06 -9.10
C THR A 21 0.48 -1.08 -10.01
N GLY A 22 1.22 -1.33 -11.09
CA GLY A 22 0.91 -2.39 -12.06
C GLY A 22 -0.17 -2.02 -13.08
N GLU A 23 -0.54 -0.74 -13.17
CA GLU A 23 -1.54 -0.19 -14.10
C GLU A 23 -1.13 -0.37 -15.57
N GLU A 24 0.18 -0.41 -15.85
CA GLU A 24 0.77 -0.70 -17.15
C GLU A 24 0.36 -2.08 -17.70
N HIS A 25 0.04 -3.04 -16.83
CA HIS A 25 -0.41 -4.37 -17.22
C HIS A 25 -1.92 -4.44 -17.50
N HIS A 26 -2.65 -3.33 -17.26
CA HIS A 26 -4.10 -3.27 -17.31
C HIS A 26 -4.64 -2.18 -18.26
N GLN A 27 -3.84 -1.72 -19.22
CA GLN A 27 -4.21 -0.66 -20.17
C GLN A 27 -5.48 -0.98 -20.98
N ALA A 28 -5.72 -2.25 -21.31
CA ALA A 28 -6.95 -2.68 -22.00
C ALA A 28 -8.22 -2.46 -21.16
N ALA A 29 -8.14 -2.58 -19.84
CA ALA A 29 -9.26 -2.25 -18.94
C ALA A 29 -9.40 -0.73 -18.77
N LEU A 30 -8.28 -0.01 -18.73
CA LEU A 30 -8.24 1.43 -18.50
C LEU A 30 -8.65 2.28 -19.70
N VAL A 31 -8.42 1.82 -20.93
CA VAL A 31 -8.77 2.57 -22.15
C VAL A 31 -10.27 2.87 -22.24
N ARG A 32 -11.13 2.01 -21.66
CA ARG A 32 -12.59 2.24 -21.58
C ARG A 32 -12.93 3.47 -20.73
N TRP A 33 -12.06 3.79 -19.78
CA TRP A 33 -12.18 4.91 -18.85
C TRP A 33 -11.21 6.04 -19.18
N ALA A 34 -10.71 6.08 -20.42
CA ALA A 34 -9.75 7.08 -20.85
C ALA A 34 -10.19 8.49 -20.41
N PRO A 35 -9.23 9.33 -19.98
CA PRO A 35 -9.49 10.72 -19.63
C PRO A 35 -10.21 11.44 -20.77
N HIS A 36 -10.90 12.52 -20.43
CA HIS A 36 -11.64 13.27 -21.44
C HIS A 36 -10.67 13.86 -22.49
N PRO A 37 -11.12 14.07 -23.75
CA PRO A 37 -10.28 14.62 -24.82
C PRO A 37 -9.71 16.01 -24.51
N ASP A 38 -10.32 16.74 -23.58
CA ASP A 38 -9.88 18.04 -23.07
C ASP A 38 -8.78 17.93 -21.99
N GLY A 39 -8.29 16.73 -21.72
CA GLY A 39 -7.24 16.46 -20.74
C GLY A 39 -7.74 16.33 -19.30
N ARG A 40 -9.05 16.53 -19.03
CA ARG A 40 -9.58 16.37 -17.68
C ARG A 40 -9.61 14.90 -17.29
N GLY A 41 -9.17 14.63 -16.06
CA GLY A 41 -9.26 13.30 -15.47
C GLY A 41 -10.71 12.84 -15.31
N ARG A 42 -10.96 11.55 -15.55
CA ARG A 42 -12.28 10.94 -15.43
C ARG A 42 -12.50 10.42 -14.02
N ARG A 43 -13.56 10.83 -13.33
CA ARG A 43 -13.85 10.37 -11.95
C ARG A 43 -14.74 9.13 -11.98
N VAL A 44 -14.26 8.03 -11.41
CA VAL A 44 -14.95 6.74 -11.34
C VAL A 44 -14.91 6.19 -9.92
N ALA A 45 -15.83 5.31 -9.57
CA ALA A 45 -15.76 4.50 -8.38
C ALA A 45 -14.95 3.24 -8.67
N ALA A 46 -13.95 2.99 -7.82
CA ALA A 46 -13.12 1.80 -7.88
C ALA A 46 -13.37 0.93 -6.64
N GLU A 47 -13.71 -0.33 -6.87
CA GLU A 47 -13.84 -1.35 -5.82
C GLU A 47 -12.46 -1.76 -5.32
N LEU A 48 -12.36 -1.97 -4.01
CA LEU A 48 -11.16 -2.43 -3.33
C LEU A 48 -11.38 -3.89 -2.92
N ALA A 49 -10.47 -4.78 -3.26
CA ALA A 49 -10.56 -6.19 -2.87
C ALA A 49 -9.22 -6.69 -2.32
N PHE A 50 -9.26 -7.70 -1.44
CA PHE A 50 -8.04 -8.33 -0.95
C PHE A 50 -7.58 -9.43 -1.90
N VAL A 51 -6.29 -9.43 -2.23
CA VAL A 51 -5.63 -10.51 -2.96
C VAL A 51 -4.39 -11.00 -2.23
N THR A 52 -4.03 -12.25 -2.47
CA THR A 52 -2.79 -12.83 -1.93
C THR A 52 -1.63 -12.47 -2.86
N GLY A 53 -0.75 -11.61 -2.38
CA GLY A 53 0.48 -11.22 -3.07
C GLY A 53 1.64 -12.19 -2.84
N PRO A 54 2.84 -11.83 -3.34
CA PRO A 54 4.05 -12.59 -3.12
C PRO A 54 4.32 -12.82 -1.63
N ARG A 55 4.83 -14.01 -1.29
CA ARG A 55 5.11 -14.43 0.09
C ARG A 55 3.86 -14.46 1.00
N GLY A 56 2.67 -14.61 0.42
CA GLY A 56 1.41 -14.71 1.18
C GLY A 56 0.94 -13.39 1.80
N ARG A 57 1.55 -12.24 1.46
CA ARG A 57 1.11 -10.94 1.97
C ARG A 57 -0.26 -10.59 1.41
N ARG A 58 -1.17 -10.07 2.24
CA ARG A 58 -2.45 -9.54 1.76
C ARG A 58 -2.23 -8.16 1.14
N LEU A 59 -2.62 -8.00 -0.12
CA LEU A 59 -2.58 -6.75 -0.86
C LEU A 59 -4.01 -6.29 -1.17
N ILE A 60 -4.20 -4.99 -1.38
CA ILE A 60 -5.45 -4.42 -1.87
C ILE A 60 -5.33 -4.25 -3.38
N GLU A 61 -6.12 -5.00 -4.15
CA GLU A 61 -6.32 -4.76 -5.57
C GLU A 61 -7.37 -3.68 -5.80
N VAL A 62 -7.16 -2.88 -6.84
CA VAL A 62 -8.09 -1.83 -7.29
C VAL A 62 -8.80 -2.34 -8.54
N ARG A 63 -10.13 -2.25 -8.57
CA ARG A 63 -10.97 -2.72 -9.67
C ARG A 63 -11.92 -1.63 -10.13
N ILE A 64 -12.09 -1.48 -11.44
CA ILE A 64 -13.09 -0.58 -12.03
C ILE A 64 -14.04 -1.45 -12.84
N ASP A 65 -15.34 -1.38 -12.55
CA ASP A 65 -16.36 -2.26 -13.16
C ASP A 65 -16.02 -3.76 -13.06
N GLY A 66 -15.46 -4.18 -11.92
CA GLY A 66 -15.05 -5.56 -11.68
C GLY A 66 -13.79 -6.01 -12.42
N GLN A 67 -13.20 -5.18 -13.29
CA GLN A 67 -11.91 -5.45 -13.94
C GLN A 67 -10.77 -4.95 -13.05
N ARG A 68 -9.73 -5.78 -12.87
CA ARG A 68 -8.52 -5.39 -12.12
C ARG A 68 -7.74 -4.35 -12.93
N VAL A 69 -7.41 -3.24 -12.28
CA VAL A 69 -6.63 -2.15 -12.89
C VAL A 69 -5.28 -1.91 -12.22
N GLY A 70 -5.05 -2.52 -11.05
CA GLY A 70 -3.75 -2.50 -10.39
C GLY A 70 -3.84 -2.94 -8.94
N VAL A 71 -2.78 -2.67 -8.18
CA VAL A 71 -2.69 -2.97 -6.75
C VAL A 71 -2.07 -1.80 -6.01
N LEU A 72 -2.51 -1.59 -4.76
CA LEU A 72 -1.80 -0.70 -3.86
C LEU A 72 -0.44 -1.31 -3.49
N THR A 73 0.54 -0.45 -3.22
CA THR A 73 1.85 -0.90 -2.71
C THR A 73 1.65 -1.70 -1.40
N PRO A 74 2.59 -2.57 -1.01
CA PRO A 74 2.43 -3.37 0.21
C PRO A 74 2.20 -2.52 1.47
N LEU A 75 2.93 -1.41 1.62
CA LEU A 75 2.78 -0.50 2.75
C LEU A 75 1.41 0.19 2.77
N MET A 76 0.91 0.59 1.60
CA MET A 76 -0.43 1.20 1.51
C MET A 76 -1.53 0.17 1.74
N SER A 77 -1.36 -1.05 1.22
CA SER A 77 -2.29 -2.14 1.47
C SER A 77 -2.46 -2.42 2.97
N GLU A 78 -1.35 -2.45 3.70
CA GLU A 78 -1.35 -2.64 5.16
C GLU A 78 -2.03 -1.47 5.89
N ARG A 79 -1.69 -0.23 5.50
CA ARG A 79 -2.26 0.99 6.07
C ARG A 79 -3.79 1.08 5.91
N TYR A 80 -4.32 0.72 4.76
CA TYR A 80 -5.75 0.83 4.45
C TYR A 80 -6.56 -0.44 4.74
N ALA A 81 -5.90 -1.54 5.11
CA ALA A 81 -6.57 -2.80 5.41
C ALA A 81 -7.70 -2.68 6.46
N PRO A 82 -7.55 -1.91 7.57
CA PRO A 82 -8.62 -1.78 8.57
C PRO A 82 -9.93 -1.23 7.98
N HIS A 83 -9.86 -0.16 7.18
CA HIS A 83 -11.01 0.49 6.55
C HIS A 83 -11.74 -0.44 5.57
N VAL A 84 -10.97 -1.14 4.72
CA VAL A 84 -11.53 -2.14 3.80
C VAL A 84 -12.18 -3.28 4.57
N HIS A 85 -11.58 -3.72 5.68
CA HIS A 85 -12.09 -4.82 6.49
C HIS A 85 -13.37 -4.45 7.27
N GLU A 86 -13.49 -3.21 7.74
CA GLU A 86 -14.69 -2.70 8.40
C GLU A 86 -15.91 -2.77 7.48
N VAL A 87 -15.80 -2.27 6.24
CA VAL A 87 -16.88 -2.36 5.25
C VAL A 87 -17.24 -3.81 4.94
N LEU A 88 -16.24 -4.68 4.78
CA LEU A 88 -16.48 -6.11 4.51
C LEU A 88 -17.18 -6.81 5.69
N ARG A 89 -16.85 -6.45 6.95
CA ARG A 89 -17.56 -6.97 8.14
C ARG A 89 -19.02 -6.53 8.16
N GLY A 90 -19.30 -5.31 7.70
CA GLY A 90 -20.66 -4.80 7.46
C GLY A 90 -21.37 -5.41 6.25
N ARG A 91 -20.78 -6.43 5.59
CA ARG A 91 -21.27 -7.04 4.33
C ARG A 91 -21.38 -6.05 3.16
N GLY A 92 -20.72 -4.90 3.24
CA GLY A 92 -20.61 -3.95 2.15
C GLY A 92 -19.50 -4.33 1.15
N ARG A 93 -19.48 -3.65 0.00
CA ARG A 93 -18.38 -3.73 -0.97
C ARG A 93 -17.56 -2.45 -0.88
N PRO A 94 -16.33 -2.50 -0.33
CA PRO A 94 -15.53 -1.30 -0.17
C PRO A 94 -15.14 -0.73 -1.52
N ALA A 95 -15.34 0.57 -1.67
CA ALA A 95 -14.96 1.31 -2.85
C ALA A 95 -14.36 2.67 -2.49
N CYS A 96 -13.70 3.28 -3.44
CA CYS A 96 -13.13 4.60 -3.32
C CYS A 96 -13.36 5.40 -4.59
N VAL A 97 -13.14 6.71 -4.52
CA VAL A 97 -13.12 7.55 -5.72
C VAL A 97 -11.76 7.40 -6.38
N ALA A 98 -11.76 7.09 -7.67
CA ALA A 98 -10.57 7.07 -8.51
C ALA A 98 -10.66 8.14 -9.59
N VAL A 99 -9.52 8.72 -9.95
CA VAL A 99 -9.37 9.64 -11.07
C VAL A 99 -8.47 8.98 -12.09
N VAL A 100 -9.00 8.74 -13.28
CA VAL A 100 -8.25 8.20 -14.41
C VAL A 100 -7.63 9.36 -15.17
N VAL A 101 -6.31 9.36 -15.32
CA VAL A 101 -5.52 10.46 -15.91
C VAL A 101 -4.59 9.95 -17.02
N HIS A 102 -4.10 10.85 -17.87
CA HIS A 102 -3.02 10.53 -18.81
C HIS A 102 -1.70 10.77 -18.09
N GLY A 103 -0.91 9.71 -17.92
CA GLY A 103 0.42 9.80 -17.36
C GLY A 103 1.50 9.46 -18.39
N ARG A 104 2.74 9.35 -17.91
CA ARG A 104 3.90 9.11 -18.79
C ARG A 104 3.89 7.72 -19.42
N ARG A 105 3.20 6.77 -18.79
CA ARG A 105 3.15 5.34 -19.19
C ARG A 105 1.81 4.93 -19.81
N GLY A 106 0.97 5.90 -20.17
CA GLY A 106 -0.36 5.65 -20.74
C GLY A 106 -1.47 6.15 -19.83
N THR A 107 -2.53 5.36 -19.70
CA THR A 107 -3.63 5.69 -18.78
C THR A 107 -3.26 5.24 -17.37
N GLU A 108 -3.27 6.16 -16.41
CA GLU A 108 -2.90 5.94 -15.00
C GLU A 108 -4.12 6.14 -14.09
N VAL A 109 -4.12 5.52 -12.90
CA VAL A 109 -5.24 5.62 -11.94
C VAL A 109 -4.78 6.13 -10.59
N GLU A 110 -5.42 7.22 -10.16
CA GLU A 110 -5.18 7.83 -8.86
C GLU A 110 -6.37 7.56 -7.96
N VAL A 111 -6.19 6.79 -6.88
CA VAL A 111 -7.28 6.52 -5.92
C VAL A 111 -7.23 7.50 -4.76
N HIS A 112 -8.39 7.91 -4.27
CA HIS A 112 -8.55 8.77 -3.11
C HIS A 112 -9.10 7.96 -1.94
N LEU A 113 -8.33 7.87 -0.86
CA LEU A 113 -8.64 7.06 0.32
C LEU A 113 -8.65 7.95 1.58
N PRO A 114 -9.28 7.48 2.68
CA PRO A 114 -9.42 8.27 3.89
C PRO A 114 -8.08 8.70 4.47
N GLU A 115 -8.03 9.85 5.14
CA GLU A 115 -6.82 10.21 5.85
C GLU A 115 -6.62 9.29 7.06
N VAL A 116 -5.70 8.34 6.95
CA VAL A 116 -5.27 7.54 8.09
C VAL A 116 -4.30 8.40 8.91
N ALA A 117 -4.73 8.82 10.11
CA ALA A 117 -3.90 9.53 11.06
C ALA A 117 -2.54 8.83 11.14
N ARG A 118 -1.45 9.57 10.85
CA ARG A 118 -0.11 8.99 10.73
C ARG A 118 0.30 8.24 12.01
N ASP A 119 -0.25 8.65 13.15
CA ASP A 119 0.03 8.09 14.47
C ASP A 119 -0.76 6.81 14.77
N ALA A 120 -1.84 6.51 14.04
CA ALA A 120 -2.62 5.28 14.22
C ALA A 120 -1.85 4.01 13.79
N THR A 121 -0.75 4.16 13.05
CA THR A 121 0.12 3.02 12.71
C THR A 121 1.02 2.61 13.89
N ALA A 122 1.22 3.50 14.89
CA ALA A 122 2.10 3.23 16.03
C ALA A 122 1.41 2.45 17.16
N ALA A 123 0.07 2.43 17.17
CA ALA A 123 -0.70 1.68 18.15
C ALA A 123 -1.71 0.79 17.42
N LEU A 124 -1.21 -0.27 16.76
CA LEU A 124 -2.04 -1.47 16.71
C LEU A 124 -2.44 -1.73 18.16
N PRO A 125 -3.74 -1.78 18.52
CA PRO A 125 -4.11 -2.24 19.84
C PRO A 125 -3.42 -3.58 19.97
N VAL A 126 -2.47 -3.69 20.90
CA VAL A 126 -1.90 -4.98 21.27
C VAL A 126 -3.12 -5.80 21.59
N ALA A 127 -3.48 -6.73 20.69
CA ALA A 127 -4.59 -7.62 20.93
C ALA A 127 -4.34 -8.17 22.33
N PRO A 128 -5.30 -8.04 23.27
CA PRO A 128 -5.07 -8.48 24.63
C PRO A 128 -4.53 -9.89 24.52
N VAL A 129 -3.26 -10.08 24.93
CA VAL A 129 -2.61 -11.38 24.85
C VAL A 129 -3.59 -12.32 25.50
N PRO A 130 -4.10 -13.35 24.78
CA PRO A 130 -5.12 -14.23 25.34
C PRO A 130 -4.55 -14.71 26.66
N VAL A 131 -5.17 -14.26 27.76
CA VAL A 131 -4.75 -14.66 29.09
C VAL A 131 -4.86 -16.18 29.05
N PRO A 132 -3.76 -16.92 29.22
CA PRO A 132 -3.83 -18.37 29.17
C PRO A 132 -4.95 -18.78 30.15
N PRO A 133 -5.84 -19.71 29.74
CA PRO A 133 -6.92 -20.13 30.62
C PRO A 133 -6.30 -20.47 31.96
N ARG A 134 -6.78 -19.80 33.03
CA ARG A 134 -6.30 -20.02 34.38
C ARG A 134 -6.30 -21.54 34.59
N PRO A 135 -5.15 -22.16 34.93
CA PRO A 135 -5.08 -23.61 35.07
C PRO A 135 -6.23 -24.06 35.96
N ALA A 136 -7.02 -25.01 35.47
CA ALA A 136 -8.13 -25.54 36.24
C ALA A 136 -7.59 -25.94 37.62
N PRO A 137 -8.29 -25.58 38.72
CA PRO A 137 -7.87 -26.02 40.04
C PRO A 137 -7.74 -27.55 40.00
N PRO A 138 -6.69 -28.13 40.61
CA PRO A 138 -6.50 -29.57 40.61
C PRO A 138 -7.77 -30.23 41.17
N ALA A 139 -8.41 -31.04 40.33
CA ALA A 139 -9.53 -31.88 40.72
C ALA A 139 -9.02 -32.88 41.77
N GLY A 140 -9.14 -32.53 43.05
CA GLY A 140 -8.61 -33.38 44.13
C GLY A 140 -8.37 -32.72 45.47
N ALA A 141 -8.47 -31.39 45.61
CA ALA A 141 -8.53 -30.77 46.93
C ALA A 141 -9.92 -31.05 47.52
N GLY A 142 -10.07 -32.22 48.14
CA GLY A 142 -11.26 -32.64 48.84
C GLY A 142 -11.74 -31.53 49.79
N ALA A 143 -13.03 -31.25 49.71
CA ALA A 143 -13.72 -30.45 50.69
C ALA A 143 -13.38 -31.01 52.08
N TRP A 144 -12.69 -30.22 52.88
CA TRP A 144 -12.55 -30.51 54.30
C TRP A 144 -13.96 -30.64 54.86
N PRO A 145 -14.31 -31.75 55.54
CA PRO A 145 -15.61 -31.86 56.18
C PRO A 145 -15.77 -30.71 57.18
N PRO A 146 -16.96 -30.10 57.26
CA PRO A 146 -17.21 -29.07 58.28
C PRO A 146 -16.98 -29.70 59.66
N PRO A 147 -16.29 -29.00 60.59
CA PRO A 147 -16.18 -29.46 61.95
C PRO A 147 -17.58 -29.52 62.57
N SER A 148 -18.03 -30.74 62.83
CA SER A 148 -19.26 -31.00 63.55
C SER A 148 -19.12 -30.50 65.00
N GLY A 149 -19.91 -29.49 65.33
CA GLY A 149 -20.45 -29.22 66.66
C GLY A 149 -19.49 -29.35 67.84
N GLY A 150 -18.79 -28.27 68.16
CA GLY A 150 -18.12 -28.11 69.45
C GLY A 150 -18.25 -26.67 69.90
N THR A 151 -19.21 -26.40 70.79
CA THR A 151 -19.32 -25.15 71.55
C THR A 151 -18.15 -25.09 72.54
N GLY A 152 -16.96 -24.74 72.06
CA GLY A 152 -15.78 -24.50 72.86
C GLY A 152 -15.32 -23.07 72.66
N ALA A 153 -15.44 -22.24 73.69
CA ALA A 153 -14.96 -20.87 73.71
C ALA A 153 -13.47 -20.81 73.32
N TRP A 154 -13.16 -20.00 72.32
CA TRP A 154 -11.79 -19.68 71.94
C TRP A 154 -11.19 -18.71 72.99
N PRO A 155 -10.05 -19.03 73.61
CA PRO A 155 -9.32 -18.06 74.42
C PRO A 155 -8.66 -16.99 73.52
N PRO A 156 -8.47 -15.75 74.02
CA PRO A 156 -7.81 -14.70 73.24
C PRO A 156 -6.33 -15.05 73.01
N PRO A 157 -5.76 -14.70 71.84
CA PRO A 157 -4.35 -14.95 71.55
C PRO A 157 -3.46 -14.06 72.42
N SER A 158 -2.72 -14.69 73.33
CA SER A 158 -1.57 -14.10 74.01
C SER A 158 -0.46 -13.83 72.99
N GLY A 159 0.09 -12.62 73.04
CA GLY A 159 1.12 -12.12 72.15
C GLY A 159 2.31 -13.06 71.99
N GLY A 160 2.69 -13.27 70.72
CA GLY A 160 3.90 -13.95 70.32
C GLY A 160 4.54 -13.15 69.17
N SER A 161 5.46 -12.27 69.52
CA SER A 161 6.43 -11.68 68.61
C SER A 161 7.31 -12.79 68.02
N GLY A 162 7.00 -13.23 66.80
CA GLY A 162 7.74 -14.28 66.09
C GLY A 162 8.00 -13.86 64.66
N GLY A 163 9.29 -13.74 64.31
CA GLY A 163 9.81 -13.14 63.10
C GLY A 163 9.17 -13.57 61.78
N TRP A 164 9.03 -12.59 60.90
CA TRP A 164 8.84 -12.80 59.46
C TRP A 164 10.08 -13.54 58.90
N PRO A 165 9.91 -14.66 58.17
CA PRO A 165 11.04 -15.25 57.44
C PRO A 165 11.45 -14.29 56.31
N ALA A 166 12.77 -14.07 56.20
CA ALA A 166 13.36 -13.25 55.16
C ALA A 166 13.02 -13.78 53.75
N PRO A 167 12.84 -12.90 52.76
CA PRO A 167 12.59 -13.31 51.38
C PRO A 167 13.81 -14.04 50.80
N VAL A 168 13.52 -15.16 50.13
CA VAL A 168 14.49 -15.95 49.36
C VAL A 168 15.02 -15.10 48.20
N PRO A 169 16.34 -15.01 47.97
CA PRO A 169 16.88 -14.27 46.84
C PRO A 169 16.54 -14.97 45.52
N ALA A 170 16.10 -14.17 44.54
CA ALA A 170 15.85 -14.62 43.17
C ALA A 170 17.15 -15.16 42.53
N PRO A 171 17.07 -16.18 41.67
CA PRO A 171 18.23 -16.67 40.94
C PRO A 171 18.73 -15.58 39.97
N THR A 172 19.96 -15.12 40.20
CA THR A 172 20.76 -14.39 39.23
C THR A 172 20.95 -15.26 37.99
N GLY A 173 20.29 -14.88 36.90
CA GLY A 173 20.43 -15.48 35.59
C GLY A 173 21.78 -15.10 34.97
N ASP A 174 22.82 -15.84 35.33
CA ASP A 174 24.07 -15.88 34.59
C ASP A 174 23.90 -16.74 33.33
N GLY A 175 24.31 -16.20 32.18
CA GLY A 175 24.73 -17.02 31.04
C GLY A 175 23.73 -17.14 29.88
N TRP A 176 23.64 -16.09 29.06
CA TRP A 176 23.35 -16.28 27.63
C TRP A 176 24.64 -16.78 26.95
N PRO A 177 24.71 -18.02 26.41
CA PRO A 177 25.82 -18.41 25.58
C PRO A 177 25.72 -17.68 24.23
N GLY A 178 26.77 -16.93 23.92
CA GLY A 178 26.88 -16.14 22.71
C GLY A 178 26.77 -16.95 21.41
N ASN A 179 26.12 -16.33 20.43
CA ASN A 179 26.24 -16.68 19.02
C ASN A 179 27.71 -16.48 18.59
N ARG A 180 28.44 -17.58 18.48
CA ARG A 180 29.68 -17.64 17.69
C ARG A 180 29.31 -17.73 16.21
N PRO A 181 29.76 -16.80 15.34
CA PRO A 181 29.82 -17.08 13.91
C PRO A 181 30.94 -18.10 13.67
N GLY A 182 30.60 -19.27 13.13
CA GLY A 182 31.58 -20.30 12.77
C GLY A 182 32.47 -19.81 11.61
N PRO A 183 33.80 -20.01 11.69
CA PRO A 183 34.67 -19.88 10.52
C PRO A 183 34.81 -21.22 9.81
N GLY A 184 34.89 -21.19 8.48
CA GLY A 184 35.58 -22.25 7.72
C GLY A 184 34.69 -23.23 6.96
N GLY A 185 34.25 -22.83 5.77
CA GLY A 185 34.03 -23.73 4.64
C GLY A 185 35.12 -23.47 3.61
N ALA A 186 36.18 -24.29 3.60
CA ALA A 186 37.24 -24.23 2.60
C ALA A 186 36.75 -24.78 1.24
N PRO A 187 37.26 -24.26 0.11
CA PRO A 187 37.00 -24.80 -1.22
C PRO A 187 37.79 -26.10 -1.45
N GLY A 188 37.10 -27.14 -1.91
CA GLY A 188 37.73 -28.39 -2.32
C GLY A 188 38.58 -28.22 -3.59
N PRO A 189 39.80 -28.77 -3.64
CA PRO A 189 40.61 -28.85 -4.85
C PRO A 189 40.35 -30.18 -5.59
N GLY A 190 40.41 -30.15 -6.92
CA GLY A 190 40.71 -31.36 -7.70
C GLY A 190 39.68 -31.71 -8.78
N GLY A 191 39.97 -31.28 -9.99
CA GLY A 191 39.38 -31.83 -11.22
C GLY A 191 40.18 -31.38 -12.44
N PRO A 192 41.17 -32.17 -12.91
CA PRO A 192 42.00 -31.83 -14.06
C PRO A 192 41.38 -32.38 -15.36
N GLY A 193 41.56 -31.65 -16.47
CA GLY A 193 41.52 -32.25 -17.80
C GLY A 193 40.61 -31.54 -18.78
N GLY A 194 41.20 -30.71 -19.65
CA GLY A 194 40.48 -30.12 -20.77
C GLY A 194 41.27 -29.07 -21.55
N ARG A 195 42.53 -29.36 -21.88
CA ARG A 195 43.28 -28.55 -22.86
C ARG A 195 42.66 -28.76 -24.24
N GLY A 196 42.05 -27.71 -24.79
CA GLY A 196 41.79 -27.56 -26.22
C GLY A 196 42.60 -26.38 -26.76
N PRO A 197 43.36 -26.54 -27.86
CA PRO A 197 44.31 -25.54 -28.33
C PRO A 197 43.61 -24.38 -29.04
N GLY A 198 44.19 -23.19 -28.88
CA GLY A 198 43.67 -21.96 -29.46
C GLY A 198 43.62 -21.95 -30.98
N ARG A 199 42.85 -21.00 -31.49
CA ARG A 199 43.06 -20.38 -32.79
C ARG A 199 42.57 -18.95 -32.75
N ALA A 200 43.55 -18.04 -32.73
CA ALA A 200 43.36 -16.68 -33.19
C ALA A 200 42.76 -16.70 -34.60
N ARG A 201 41.65 -15.99 -34.81
CA ARG A 201 41.27 -15.50 -36.15
C ARG A 201 40.72 -14.08 -36.04
N ARG A 202 41.59 -13.15 -36.43
CA ARG A 202 41.21 -11.87 -37.03
C ARG A 202 40.25 -12.13 -38.20
N SER A 203 39.11 -11.45 -38.20
CA SER A 203 38.36 -11.05 -39.40
C SER A 203 37.58 -9.79 -39.02
N ARG A 204 38.13 -8.58 -39.18
CA ARG A 204 38.06 -7.78 -40.41
C ARG A 204 36.95 -8.21 -41.38
N ARG A 205 35.88 -7.42 -41.40
CA ARG A 205 35.19 -6.76 -42.56
C ARG A 205 33.72 -6.48 -42.19
N PRO A 206 32.99 -5.57 -42.86
CA PRO A 206 33.42 -4.34 -43.54
C PRO A 206 32.50 -3.13 -43.24
N LEU A 207 33.08 -1.94 -43.18
CA LEU A 207 32.40 -0.70 -43.55
C LEU A 207 32.06 -0.76 -45.05
N TRP A 208 30.95 -0.13 -45.45
CA TRP A 208 30.42 0.12 -46.81
C TRP A 208 29.33 -0.83 -47.34
N VAL A 209 28.07 -0.53 -46.99
CA VAL A 209 26.90 -0.28 -47.88
C VAL A 209 25.85 0.34 -46.92
N GLY A 210 25.12 1.42 -47.15
CA GLY A 210 24.92 2.31 -48.28
C GLY A 210 23.65 3.10 -47.92
N ALA A 211 23.63 4.40 -48.22
CA ALA A 211 22.46 5.25 -48.08
C ALA A 211 21.27 4.64 -48.82
N GLY A 212 20.11 4.50 -48.16
CA GLY A 212 18.96 3.85 -48.81
C GLY A 212 17.71 3.60 -47.98
N VAL A 213 17.47 4.28 -46.86
CA VAL A 213 16.17 4.21 -46.14
C VAL A 213 15.78 5.59 -45.58
N LEU A 214 15.91 6.63 -46.40
CA LEU A 214 15.46 8.00 -46.08
C LEU A 214 14.75 8.66 -47.28
N ALA A 215 14.18 7.85 -48.17
CA ALA A 215 13.40 8.30 -49.33
C ALA A 215 12.20 7.38 -49.66
N ALA A 216 11.61 6.73 -48.64
CA ALA A 216 10.41 5.89 -48.81
C ALA A 216 9.29 6.17 -47.78
N LEU A 217 9.38 7.29 -47.03
CA LEU A 217 8.31 7.78 -46.13
C LEU A 217 8.11 9.30 -46.24
N VAL A 218 8.29 9.87 -47.44
CA VAL A 218 7.98 11.28 -47.76
C VAL A 218 7.15 11.40 -49.07
N VAL A 219 6.54 10.32 -49.57
CA VAL A 219 5.68 10.34 -50.79
C VAL A 219 4.36 9.58 -50.60
N ILE A 220 3.72 9.69 -49.42
CA ILE A 220 2.28 9.40 -49.27
C ILE A 220 1.63 10.52 -48.45
N GLY A 221 1.84 11.74 -48.93
CA GLY A 221 1.04 12.90 -48.59
C GLY A 221 0.89 13.72 -49.86
N SER A 222 -0.36 13.89 -50.31
CA SER A 222 -0.80 14.72 -51.45
C SER A 222 -1.08 13.98 -52.77
N THR A 223 -2.28 13.40 -52.90
CA THR A 223 -3.15 13.30 -54.09
C THR A 223 -4.34 12.41 -53.68
N MET A 224 -5.62 12.76 -53.71
CA MET A 224 -6.38 13.83 -54.33
C MET A 224 -7.64 14.15 -53.51
N SER A 225 -8.02 15.42 -53.49
CA SER A 225 -9.40 15.87 -53.25
C SER A 225 -10.24 15.73 -54.53
N ASN A 226 -11.56 15.65 -54.33
CA ASN A 226 -12.65 15.75 -55.30
C ASN A 226 -12.78 14.60 -56.29
N HIS A 227 -13.94 13.92 -56.26
CA HIS A 227 -14.86 13.84 -57.40
C HIS A 227 -16.30 13.78 -56.85
N SER A 228 -17.06 14.83 -57.14
CA SER A 228 -18.51 14.87 -57.05
C SER A 228 -19.11 14.15 -58.26
N GLY A 229 -20.29 13.53 -58.07
CA GLY A 229 -21.29 13.35 -59.12
C GLY A 229 -21.17 12.09 -59.97
N GLU A 230 -22.11 11.16 -59.77
CA GLU A 230 -23.15 10.75 -60.75
C GLU A 230 -23.62 9.30 -60.52
N VAL A 231 -24.95 9.18 -60.50
CA VAL A 231 -25.77 7.95 -60.52
C VAL A 231 -25.82 7.43 -61.96
N PRO A 232 -25.89 6.11 -62.24
CA PRO A 232 -27.20 5.45 -62.42
C PRO A 232 -27.22 3.98 -61.90
N THR A 233 -28.29 3.49 -61.24
CA THR A 233 -29.54 2.93 -61.79
C THR A 233 -29.49 1.40 -62.04
N VAL A 234 -30.38 0.70 -61.29
CA VAL A 234 -30.97 -0.66 -61.41
C VAL A 234 -30.10 -1.88 -61.73
N SER A 235 -30.25 -2.96 -60.92
CA SER A 235 -31.18 -4.06 -61.28
C SER A 235 -31.31 -5.14 -60.20
N ALA A 236 -32.58 -5.45 -59.88
CA ALA A 236 -33.21 -6.73 -59.48
C ALA A 236 -32.46 -7.72 -58.55
N ALA A 237 -32.98 -7.95 -57.33
CA ALA A 237 -33.81 -9.12 -56.92
C ALA A 237 -33.00 -10.45 -56.82
N ALA A 238 -33.00 -11.25 -55.75
CA ALA A 238 -34.01 -11.61 -54.75
C ALA A 238 -33.32 -12.30 -53.53
N PRO A 239 -34.02 -13.06 -52.67
CA PRO A 239 -34.71 -12.60 -51.47
C PRO A 239 -34.05 -13.02 -50.15
N SER A 240 -34.50 -12.35 -49.10
CA SER A 240 -34.16 -12.51 -47.69
C SER A 240 -34.48 -13.92 -47.14
N THR A 241 -33.50 -14.53 -46.46
CA THR A 241 -33.75 -15.63 -45.52
C THR A 241 -33.67 -15.08 -44.09
N THR A 242 -34.81 -14.63 -43.59
CA THR A 242 -35.02 -14.32 -42.18
C THR A 242 -34.95 -15.62 -41.39
N ARG A 243 -33.83 -15.87 -40.71
CA ARG A 243 -33.73 -16.95 -39.72
C ARG A 243 -34.40 -16.48 -38.44
N ALA A 244 -35.61 -16.98 -38.20
CA ALA A 244 -36.33 -16.77 -36.95
C ALA A 244 -35.50 -17.34 -35.78
N THR A 245 -35.11 -16.46 -34.87
CA THR A 245 -34.61 -16.83 -33.55
C THR A 245 -35.79 -17.37 -32.73
N PRO A 246 -35.75 -18.61 -32.23
CA PRO A 246 -36.82 -19.12 -31.38
C PRO A 246 -36.87 -18.33 -30.08
N ALA A 247 -38.08 -17.92 -29.70
CA ALA A 247 -38.37 -17.28 -28.42
C ALA A 247 -37.92 -18.18 -27.26
N PRO A 248 -37.39 -17.63 -26.16
CA PRO A 248 -37.07 -18.42 -24.98
C PRO A 248 -38.38 -18.93 -24.35
N THR A 249 -38.58 -20.25 -24.40
CA THR A 249 -39.58 -20.97 -23.62
C THR A 249 -39.35 -20.68 -22.14
N THR A 250 -40.24 -19.88 -21.57
CA THR A 250 -40.29 -19.62 -20.14
C THR A 250 -40.93 -20.83 -19.46
N VAL A 251 -40.12 -21.67 -18.82
CA VAL A 251 -40.63 -22.70 -17.90
C VAL A 251 -41.16 -22.00 -16.64
N PRO A 252 -42.40 -22.28 -16.19
CA PRO A 252 -42.88 -21.79 -14.91
C PRO A 252 -42.14 -22.53 -13.80
N VAL A 253 -41.29 -21.81 -13.07
CA VAL A 253 -40.74 -22.29 -11.79
C VAL A 253 -41.84 -22.15 -10.75
N THR A 254 -42.45 -23.28 -10.39
CA THR A 254 -43.33 -23.43 -9.23
C THR A 254 -42.52 -23.08 -7.98
N ALA A 255 -42.77 -21.89 -7.43
CA ALA A 255 -42.23 -21.48 -6.15
C ALA A 255 -42.83 -22.35 -5.04
N ALA A 256 -41.97 -23.06 -4.30
CA ALA A 256 -42.35 -23.69 -3.05
C ALA A 256 -42.68 -22.58 -2.02
N PRO A 257 -43.71 -22.76 -1.17
CA PRO A 257 -44.01 -21.79 -0.12
C PRO A 257 -42.90 -21.83 0.93
N THR A 258 -42.12 -20.74 1.02
CA THR A 258 -41.27 -20.48 2.18
C THR A 258 -42.17 -20.03 3.33
N THR A 259 -42.38 -20.95 4.28
CA THR A 259 -42.99 -20.68 5.57
C THR A 259 -42.19 -19.61 6.30
N VAL A 260 -42.83 -18.45 6.50
CA VAL A 260 -42.35 -17.36 7.37
C VAL A 260 -42.40 -17.88 8.81
N PRO A 261 -41.29 -17.98 9.55
CA PRO A 261 -41.35 -18.23 10.98
C PRO A 261 -41.96 -17.00 11.67
N ALA A 262 -42.93 -17.28 12.53
CA ALA A 262 -43.62 -16.30 13.36
C ALA A 262 -42.63 -15.43 14.16
N PRO A 263 -42.91 -14.14 14.38
CA PRO A 263 -42.09 -13.30 15.24
C PRO A 263 -42.12 -13.87 16.66
N GLY A 264 -40.96 -14.39 17.08
CA GLY A 264 -40.70 -14.77 18.45
C GLY A 264 -40.85 -13.56 19.34
N VAL A 265 -41.64 -13.75 20.39
CA VAL A 265 -41.84 -12.86 21.53
C VAL A 265 -40.49 -12.32 22.00
N VAL A 266 -40.34 -11.01 21.93
CA VAL A 266 -39.26 -10.30 22.61
C VAL A 266 -39.56 -10.36 24.11
N GLU A 267 -38.74 -11.15 24.81
CA GLU A 267 -38.70 -11.18 26.27
C GLU A 267 -38.08 -9.86 26.74
N GLU A 268 -38.87 -9.11 27.51
CA GLU A 268 -38.52 -7.86 28.15
C GLU A 268 -37.39 -8.12 29.16
N VAL A 269 -36.17 -7.74 28.79
CA VAL A 269 -35.01 -7.85 29.67
C VAL A 269 -35.09 -6.68 30.65
N GLU A 270 -35.51 -7.00 31.86
CA GLU A 270 -35.51 -6.13 33.04
C GLU A 270 -34.13 -5.50 33.22
N GLN A 271 -34.11 -4.18 33.08
CA GLN A 271 -32.93 -3.35 33.15
C GLN A 271 -32.48 -3.28 34.61
N VAL A 272 -31.48 -4.08 34.97
CA VAL A 272 -30.85 -4.04 36.29
C VAL A 272 -29.97 -2.79 36.36
N ASP A 273 -30.46 -1.77 37.06
CA ASP A 273 -29.69 -0.64 37.56
C ASP A 273 -28.54 -1.17 38.44
N VAL A 274 -27.35 -1.24 37.87
CA VAL A 274 -26.12 -1.45 38.64
C VAL A 274 -25.63 -0.09 39.10
N ASP A 275 -25.92 0.19 40.37
CA ASP A 275 -25.35 1.28 41.16
C ASP A 275 -23.82 1.21 41.09
N VAL A 276 -23.21 2.06 40.24
CA VAL A 276 -21.76 2.20 40.16
C VAL A 276 -21.35 3.11 41.30
N PRO A 277 -20.57 2.63 42.29
CA PRO A 277 -20.10 3.49 43.36
C PRO A 277 -19.20 4.59 42.78
N ASP A 278 -19.54 5.81 43.15
CA ASP A 278 -18.76 7.04 42.99
C ASP A 278 -17.31 6.78 43.44
N VAL A 279 -16.39 6.65 42.48
CA VAL A 279 -14.96 6.55 42.78
C VAL A 279 -14.41 7.95 42.68
N ASP A 280 -14.17 8.54 43.86
CA ASP A 280 -13.49 9.80 44.10
C ASP A 280 -12.36 10.05 43.08
N ALA A 281 -12.59 11.07 42.25
CA ALA A 281 -11.57 11.64 41.39
C ALA A 281 -10.46 12.24 42.28
N PRO A 282 -9.19 11.80 42.16
CA PRO A 282 -8.12 12.45 42.88
C PRO A 282 -7.92 13.87 42.34
N GLU A 283 -8.17 14.84 43.21
CA GLU A 283 -7.82 16.24 43.07
C GLU A 283 -6.32 16.37 42.85
N ILE A 284 -5.90 16.49 41.58
CA ILE A 284 -4.52 16.81 41.22
C ILE A 284 -4.31 18.29 41.50
N ALA A 285 -3.70 18.56 42.66
CA ALA A 285 -3.21 19.88 43.04
C ALA A 285 -2.27 20.46 41.96
N PRO A 286 -2.39 21.76 41.63
CA PRO A 286 -1.50 22.42 40.68
C PRO A 286 -0.13 22.60 41.32
N GLN A 287 0.84 21.77 40.91
CA GLN A 287 2.24 21.99 41.25
C GLN A 287 2.76 23.20 40.47
N ALA A 288 2.77 24.35 41.14
CA ALA A 288 3.50 25.53 40.76
C ALA A 288 5.01 25.23 40.84
N ALA A 289 5.55 24.64 39.78
CA ALA A 289 7.00 24.57 39.57
C ALA A 289 7.49 25.93 39.12
N ALA A 290 8.28 26.57 39.97
CA ALA A 290 9.02 27.78 39.72
C ALA A 290 9.81 27.69 38.40
N ARG A 291 9.38 28.45 37.40
CA ARG A 291 10.14 28.68 36.18
C ARG A 291 11.37 29.52 36.53
N ALA A 292 12.55 28.99 36.24
CA ALA A 292 13.77 29.77 36.15
C ALA A 292 13.58 30.92 35.14
N PRO A 293 14.25 32.08 35.33
CA PRO A 293 14.14 33.21 34.41
C PRO A 293 14.74 32.81 33.05
N GLU A 294 13.87 32.51 32.09
CA GLU A 294 14.23 32.46 30.67
C GLU A 294 14.78 33.82 30.29
N THR A 295 16.06 33.83 29.91
CA THR A 295 16.74 34.95 29.31
C THR A 295 15.90 35.42 28.13
N ARG A 296 15.30 36.60 28.28
CA ARG A 296 14.59 37.33 27.22
C ARG A 296 15.53 37.47 26.03
N ARG A 297 15.47 36.52 25.09
CA ARG A 297 16.12 36.67 23.79
C ARG A 297 15.46 37.86 23.13
N GLU A 298 16.29 38.85 22.84
CA GLU A 298 15.99 39.99 22.00
C GLU A 298 15.24 39.50 20.75
N PRO A 299 14.13 40.14 20.35
CA PRO A 299 13.37 39.73 19.19
C PRO A 299 14.30 39.67 17.99
N GLU A 300 14.53 38.45 17.51
CA GLU A 300 15.27 38.20 16.29
C GLU A 300 14.57 38.99 15.18
N PRO A 301 15.29 39.84 14.43
CA PRO A 301 14.69 40.71 13.44
C PRO A 301 13.88 39.87 12.46
N GLU A 302 12.60 40.21 12.32
CA GLU A 302 11.68 39.63 11.34
C GLU A 302 12.42 39.46 10.01
N PRO A 303 12.49 38.23 9.46
CA PRO A 303 13.16 38.02 8.19
C PRO A 303 12.44 38.88 7.17
N ARG A 304 13.15 39.92 6.69
CA ARG A 304 12.71 40.72 5.55
C ARG A 304 12.31 39.72 4.46
N PRO A 305 11.14 39.89 3.80
CA PRO A 305 10.76 39.07 2.66
C PRO A 305 11.96 39.03 1.73
N GLN A 306 12.66 37.90 1.70
CA GLN A 306 13.74 37.70 0.76
C GLN A 306 13.01 37.74 -0.58
N ALA A 307 13.17 38.85 -1.29
CA ALA A 307 12.84 38.93 -2.70
C ALA A 307 13.43 37.66 -3.30
N LEU A 308 12.55 36.77 -3.79
CA LEU A 308 12.91 35.53 -4.43
C LEU A 308 14.04 35.85 -5.39
N VAL A 309 15.28 35.52 -4.99
CA VAL A 309 16.40 35.51 -5.91
C VAL A 309 15.99 34.43 -6.89
N GLN A 310 15.52 34.86 -8.05
CA GLN A 310 15.15 33.98 -9.14
C GLN A 310 16.39 33.12 -9.38
N ALA A 311 16.31 31.84 -9.03
CA ALA A 311 17.28 30.87 -9.46
C ALA A 311 17.39 31.05 -10.99
N PRO A 312 18.61 31.19 -11.54
CA PRO A 312 18.77 31.41 -12.98
C PRO A 312 17.98 30.33 -13.71
N GLU A 313 17.05 30.76 -14.57
CA GLU A 313 16.24 29.85 -15.35
C GLU A 313 17.17 28.91 -16.11
N PRO A 314 16.95 27.58 -16.08
CA PRO A 314 17.81 26.64 -16.76
C PRO A 314 17.75 26.93 -18.26
N SER A 315 18.85 27.50 -18.76
CA SER A 315 19.10 27.70 -20.19
C SER A 315 18.80 26.39 -20.91
N GLY A 316 17.84 26.43 -21.84
CA GLY A 316 17.25 25.29 -22.52
C GLY A 316 18.21 24.46 -23.36
N GLY A 317 19.06 23.67 -22.70
CA GLY A 317 20.05 22.81 -23.33
C GLY A 317 20.14 21.44 -22.66
N GLY A 318 19.04 20.67 -22.59
CA GLY A 318 19.05 19.22 -22.31
C GLY A 318 19.95 18.77 -21.14
N CYS A 319 20.05 19.60 -20.10
CA CYS A 319 20.87 19.35 -18.94
C CYS A 319 20.02 18.62 -17.90
N HIS A 320 20.57 17.55 -17.32
CA HIS A 320 19.89 16.89 -16.22
C HIS A 320 19.95 17.76 -14.95
N PRO A 321 18.81 18.09 -14.30
CA PRO A 321 18.75 19.07 -13.21
C PRO A 321 19.41 18.62 -11.91
N SER A 322 19.74 17.33 -11.77
CA SER A 322 20.39 16.80 -10.56
C SER A 322 21.91 16.98 -10.52
N TYR A 323 22.55 17.54 -11.54
CA TYR A 323 24.02 17.55 -11.68
C TYR A 323 24.57 18.95 -12.00
N SER A 324 25.74 19.28 -11.43
CA SER A 324 26.46 20.53 -11.67
C SER A 324 27.97 20.25 -11.74
N PRO A 325 28.67 20.52 -12.88
CA PRO A 325 28.21 21.22 -14.08
C PRO A 325 27.15 20.45 -14.88
N CYS A 326 26.50 21.14 -15.84
CA CYS A 326 25.47 20.54 -16.69
C CYS A 326 26.01 19.28 -17.41
N ILE A 327 25.28 18.17 -17.28
CA ILE A 327 25.52 16.93 -18.02
C ILE A 327 24.36 16.74 -19.01
N PRO A 328 24.63 16.38 -20.28
CA PRO A 328 23.58 16.09 -21.26
C PRO A 328 22.69 14.92 -20.82
N ASP A 329 21.39 14.97 -21.09
CA ASP A 329 20.49 13.84 -20.83
C ASP A 329 20.80 12.65 -21.77
N GLY A 330 21.27 11.53 -21.22
CA GLY A 330 21.60 10.30 -21.96
C GLY A 330 21.11 9.02 -21.25
N PRO A 331 20.97 7.87 -21.95
CA PRO A 331 20.45 6.63 -21.35
C PRO A 331 21.47 5.83 -20.53
N ASP A 332 22.75 6.20 -20.51
CA ASP A 332 23.81 5.49 -19.79
C ASP A 332 25.04 6.41 -19.74
N LEU A 333 25.18 7.21 -18.68
CA LEU A 333 26.32 8.12 -18.50
C LEU A 333 27.22 7.54 -17.42
N ASP A 334 28.45 7.22 -17.82
CA ASP A 334 29.50 6.78 -16.90
C ASP A 334 30.54 7.89 -16.71
N CYS A 335 31.36 7.77 -15.66
CA CYS A 335 32.44 8.73 -15.38
C CYS A 335 33.49 8.86 -16.50
N GLY A 336 33.55 7.92 -17.44
CA GLY A 336 34.43 8.01 -18.61
C GLY A 336 33.93 8.97 -19.70
N ASP A 337 32.65 9.33 -19.68
CA ASP A 337 32.00 10.19 -20.68
C ASP A 337 31.93 11.66 -20.28
N ILE A 338 32.36 12.00 -19.05
CA ILE A 338 32.25 13.33 -18.46
C ILE A 338 33.64 13.90 -18.20
N ASP A 339 33.85 15.16 -18.56
CA ASP A 339 35.11 15.87 -18.36
C ASP A 339 35.23 16.42 -16.92
N GLY A 340 35.45 15.52 -15.95
CA GLY A 340 35.81 15.88 -14.57
C GLY A 340 34.73 15.63 -13.50
N PRO A 341 34.98 16.05 -12.25
CA PRO A 341 34.10 15.77 -11.12
C PRO A 341 32.79 16.53 -11.25
N VAL A 342 31.71 15.91 -10.78
CA VAL A 342 30.34 16.42 -10.87
C VAL A 342 29.74 16.51 -9.49
N THR A 343 29.15 17.65 -9.14
CA THR A 343 28.34 17.76 -7.92
C THR A 343 26.93 17.23 -8.17
N VAL A 344 26.51 16.26 -7.36
CA VAL A 344 25.16 15.72 -7.37
C VAL A 344 24.29 16.54 -6.42
N THR A 345 23.39 17.35 -6.99
CA THR A 345 22.47 18.24 -6.25
C THR A 345 21.08 17.64 -6.06
N GLY A 346 20.77 16.55 -6.76
CA GLY A 346 19.47 15.88 -6.75
C GLY A 346 19.56 14.36 -6.61
N ARG A 347 18.64 13.64 -7.26
CA ARG A 347 18.73 12.17 -7.33
C ARG A 347 19.82 11.77 -8.31
N ASP A 348 20.67 10.84 -7.89
CA ASP A 348 21.73 10.26 -8.72
C ASP A 348 21.16 9.16 -9.65
N GLU A 349 20.52 9.57 -10.74
CA GLU A 349 19.93 8.66 -11.72
C GLU A 349 20.98 7.85 -12.50
N TYR A 350 22.16 8.44 -12.71
CA TYR A 350 23.30 7.84 -13.43
C TYR A 350 24.29 7.10 -12.51
N ARG A 351 24.09 7.13 -11.19
CA ARG A 351 24.97 6.45 -10.21
C ARG A 351 26.43 6.93 -10.28
N LEU A 352 26.63 8.22 -10.54
CA LEU A 352 27.96 8.83 -10.62
C LEU A 352 28.61 9.00 -9.24
N ASP A 353 27.80 9.08 -8.18
CA ASP A 353 28.20 9.23 -6.78
C ASP A 353 27.89 7.93 -6.00
N ALA A 354 28.76 6.94 -6.18
CA ALA A 354 28.58 5.61 -5.58
C ALA A 354 28.64 5.63 -4.04
N ASN A 355 29.37 6.60 -3.46
CA ASN A 355 29.58 6.79 -2.02
C ASN A 355 28.57 7.74 -1.36
N ASN A 356 27.73 8.44 -2.13
CA ASN A 356 26.72 9.41 -1.69
C ASN A 356 27.30 10.57 -0.87
N ASP A 357 28.48 11.09 -1.26
CA ASP A 357 29.08 12.26 -0.60
C ASP A 357 28.73 13.59 -1.28
N GLY A 358 27.95 13.53 -2.37
CA GLY A 358 27.53 14.68 -3.17
C GLY A 358 28.49 15.00 -4.32
N VAL A 359 29.58 14.24 -4.49
CA VAL A 359 30.56 14.41 -5.56
C VAL A 359 30.71 13.10 -6.34
N GLY A 360 30.29 13.12 -7.60
CA GLY A 360 30.46 12.00 -8.52
C GLY A 360 31.72 12.13 -9.37
N CYS A 361 32.24 10.98 -9.81
CA CYS A 361 33.36 10.86 -10.74
C CYS A 361 34.66 11.54 -10.28
N GLU A 362 35.08 11.22 -9.05
CA GLU A 362 36.37 11.66 -8.46
C GLU A 362 37.62 11.02 -9.08
#